data_AF-A0A1H8FXM9-F1
#
_entry.id   AF-A0A1H8FXM9-F1
#
_cell.length_a   1.000
_cell.length_b   1.000
_cell.length_c   1.000
_cell.angle_alpha   90.00
_cell.angle_beta   90.00
_cell.angle_gamma   90.00
#
_symmetry.space_group_name_H-M   'P 1'
#
loop_
_entity.id
_entity.type
_entity.pdbx_description
1 polymer ?
#
loop_
_entity_poly.entity_id
_entity_poly.type
_entity_poly.pdbx_seq_one_letter_code
_entity_poly.pdbx_strand_id
1 'polypeptide(L)'
;MVNGLIAALAYAKENTIYHLTNSNPPTNQLVFDLIKESLHLTNLEMVPTDYQGELTLEEQKFNEPIRIFYNHCERSIQFDDSNTKQLLKDAQLEPLELTKDILRKIIINSLRSTEGIPTS
;
A
#
# COMPACT_ATOMS: atom_id res chain seq x y z
N MET A 1 7.77 -3.11 11.39
CA MET A 1 6.87 -2.77 12.53
C MET A 1 7.33 -3.36 13.85
N VAL A 2 7.57 -4.67 13.97
CA VAL A 2 8.05 -5.29 15.24
C VAL A 2 9.35 -4.67 15.75
N ASN A 3 10.32 -4.40 14.86
CA ASN A 3 11.59 -3.74 15.22
C ASN A 3 11.40 -2.36 15.87
N GLY A 4 10.42 -1.57 15.42
CA GLY A 4 10.14 -0.25 15.99
C GLY A 4 9.57 -0.34 17.41
N LEU A 5 8.71 -1.33 17.67
CA LEU A 5 8.19 -1.60 19.01
C LEU A 5 9.31 -2.07 19.96
N ILE A 6 10.18 -2.95 19.50
CA ILE A 6 11.34 -3.43 20.29
C ILE A 6 12.31 -2.28 20.58
N ALA A 7 12.63 -1.45 19.58
CA ALA A 7 13.51 -0.30 19.76
C ALA A 7 12.93 0.70 20.77
N ALA A 8 11.61 0.91 20.75
CA ALA A 8 10.94 1.82 21.67
C ALA A 8 11.09 1.40 23.13
N LEU A 9 11.21 0.10 23.44
CA LEU A 9 11.37 -0.36 24.82
C LEU A 9 12.68 0.11 25.46
N ALA A 10 13.73 0.33 24.68
CA ALA A 10 15.07 0.66 25.19
C ALA A 10 15.51 2.10 24.85
N TYR A 11 15.03 2.67 23.75
CA TYR A 11 15.57 3.92 23.19
C TYR A 11 14.52 5.03 23.03
N ALA A 12 13.25 4.79 23.39
CA ALA A 12 12.23 5.83 23.33
C ALA A 12 12.53 6.96 24.33
N LYS A 13 12.23 8.18 23.91
CA LYS A 13 12.40 9.39 24.71
C LYS A 13 11.05 9.84 25.24
N GLU A 14 11.07 10.35 26.48
CA GLU A 14 9.90 10.93 27.10
C GLU A 14 9.32 12.05 26.23
N ASN A 15 7.99 12.20 26.25
CA ASN A 15 7.25 13.23 25.51
C ASN A 15 7.53 13.27 23.99
N THR A 16 7.93 12.14 23.39
CA THR A 16 8.22 12.02 21.96
C THR A 16 7.22 11.08 21.28
N ILE A 17 6.60 11.53 20.19
CA ILE A 17 5.69 10.70 19.38
C ILE A 17 6.49 10.04 18.25
N TYR A 18 6.26 8.74 18.08
CA TYR A 18 6.90 7.92 17.06
C TYR A 18 5.86 7.38 16.08
N HIS A 19 5.94 7.80 14.81
CA HIS A 19 5.11 7.25 13.73
C HIS A 19 5.78 6.00 13.15
N LEU A 20 5.31 4.81 13.56
CA LEU A 20 5.82 3.53 13.05
C LEU A 20 5.17 3.16 11.71
N THR A 21 5.50 3.91 10.66
CA THR A 21 4.95 3.73 9.31
C THR A 21 5.98 3.15 8.35
N ASN A 22 5.56 2.78 7.14
CA ASN A 22 6.52 2.57 6.05
C ASN A 22 7.02 3.94 5.59
N SER A 23 8.31 4.21 5.76
CA SER A 23 8.95 5.47 5.36
C SER A 23 8.85 5.75 3.86
N ASN A 24 8.74 4.68 3.06
CA ASN A 24 8.68 4.71 1.61
C ASN A 24 7.45 3.92 1.14
N PRO A 25 6.22 4.43 1.35
CA PRO A 25 5.01 3.72 0.94
C PRO A 25 4.99 3.55 -0.59
N PRO A 26 4.56 2.38 -1.10
CA PRO A 26 4.39 2.21 -2.54
C PRO A 26 3.28 3.13 -3.06
N THR A 27 3.37 3.50 -4.33
CA THR A 27 2.28 4.22 -4.99
C THR A 27 1.10 3.29 -5.25
N ASN A 28 -0.11 3.83 -5.27
CA ASN A 28 -1.30 3.07 -5.63
C ASN A 28 -1.20 2.49 -7.05
N GLN A 29 -0.54 3.22 -7.96
CA GLN A 29 -0.21 2.72 -9.31
C GLN A 29 0.59 1.43 -9.26
N LEU A 30 1.68 1.37 -8.47
CA LEU A 30 2.51 0.18 -8.35
C LEU A 30 1.72 -1.02 -7.80
N VAL A 31 0.89 -0.79 -6.78
CA VAL A 31 0.05 -1.84 -6.19
C VAL A 31 -0.91 -2.40 -7.23
N PHE A 32 -1.57 -1.53 -7.99
CA PHE A 32 -2.53 -1.94 -9.00
C PHE A 32 -1.89 -2.65 -10.19
N ASP A 33 -0.72 -2.21 -10.64
CA ASP A 33 0.03 -2.87 -11.71
C ASP A 33 0.41 -4.30 -11.31
N LEU A 34 0.78 -4.52 -10.04
CA LEU A 34 1.04 -5.87 -9.51
C LEU A 34 -0.23 -6.74 -9.44
N ILE A 35 -1.39 -6.16 -9.14
CA ILE A 35 -2.68 -6.87 -9.16
C ILE A 35 -3.04 -7.29 -10.60
N LYS A 36 -2.93 -6.37 -11.56
CA LYS A 36 -3.15 -6.67 -12.99
C LYS A 36 -2.23 -7.78 -13.49
N GLU A 37 -0.94 -7.69 -13.16
CA GLU A 37 0.06 -8.72 -13.47
C GLU A 37 -0.38 -10.08 -12.91
N SER A 38 -0.85 -10.11 -11.66
CA SER A 38 -1.24 -11.35 -10.97
C SER A 38 -2.54 -11.97 -11.48
N LEU A 39 -3.46 -11.16 -12.00
CA LEU A 39 -4.76 -11.60 -12.53
C LEU A 39 -4.78 -11.72 -14.07
N HIS A 40 -3.64 -11.49 -14.73
CA HIS A 40 -3.51 -11.47 -16.19
C HIS A 40 -4.48 -10.49 -16.90
N LEU A 41 -4.79 -9.36 -16.25
CA LEU A 41 -5.66 -8.32 -16.80
C LEU A 41 -4.84 -7.35 -17.66
N THR A 42 -4.70 -7.67 -18.95
CA THR A 42 -3.88 -6.88 -19.88
C THR A 42 -4.58 -5.64 -20.44
N ASN A 43 -5.91 -5.63 -20.44
CA ASN A 43 -6.72 -4.60 -21.10
C ASN A 43 -7.26 -3.56 -20.12
N LEU A 44 -6.64 -3.43 -18.95
CA LEU A 44 -7.11 -2.56 -17.88
C LEU A 44 -6.04 -1.53 -17.55
N GLU A 45 -6.40 -0.26 -17.67
CA GLU A 45 -5.54 0.88 -17.37
C GLU A 45 -6.13 1.67 -16.21
N MET A 46 -5.28 2.07 -15.27
CA MET A 46 -5.68 3.04 -14.24
C MET A 46 -5.35 4.43 -14.77
N VAL A 47 -6.37 5.26 -14.80
CA VAL A 47 -6.25 6.68 -15.11
C VAL A 47 -6.54 7.50 -13.86
N PRO A 48 -6.01 8.72 -13.75
CA PRO A 48 -6.42 9.67 -12.72
C PRO A 48 -7.94 9.85 -12.69
N THR A 49 -8.48 10.15 -11.52
CA THR A 49 -9.92 10.41 -11.31
C THR A 49 -10.42 11.67 -12.04
N ASP A 50 -9.51 12.61 -12.33
CA ASP A 50 -9.76 13.82 -13.09
C ASP A 50 -9.56 13.62 -14.60
N TYR A 51 -9.31 12.38 -15.04
CA TYR A 51 -9.14 12.04 -16.46
C TYR A 51 -10.34 12.49 -17.28
N GLN A 52 -10.08 13.37 -18.26
CA GLN A 52 -11.07 13.97 -19.14
C GLN A 52 -11.22 13.23 -20.49
N GLY A 53 -10.60 12.05 -20.65
CA GLY A 53 -10.75 11.26 -21.87
C GLY A 53 -12.14 10.62 -21.99
N GLU A 54 -12.48 10.18 -23.19
CA GLU A 54 -13.79 9.56 -23.44
C GLU A 54 -13.80 8.09 -23.00
N LEU A 55 -14.42 7.82 -21.85
CA LEU A 55 -14.87 6.48 -21.49
C LEU A 55 -16.12 6.14 -22.29
N THR A 56 -16.17 4.95 -22.87
CA THR A 56 -17.38 4.40 -23.50
C THR A 56 -18.51 4.26 -22.48
N LEU A 57 -19.75 4.15 -22.94
CA LEU A 57 -20.92 3.94 -22.08
C LEU A 57 -20.79 2.67 -21.21
N GLU A 58 -20.14 1.62 -21.71
CA GLU A 58 -19.88 0.40 -20.95
C GLU A 58 -18.82 0.62 -19.87
N GLU A 59 -17.73 1.31 -20.18
CA GLU A 59 -16.69 1.67 -19.21
C GLU A 59 -17.22 2.61 -18.13
N GLN A 60 -18.12 3.54 -18.46
CA GLN A 60 -18.77 4.40 -17.48
C GLN A 60 -19.64 3.59 -16.50
N LYS A 61 -20.45 2.66 -17.01
CA LYS A 61 -21.27 1.77 -16.17
C LYS A 61 -20.42 0.85 -15.30
N PHE A 62 -19.30 0.36 -15.82
CA PHE A 62 -18.35 -0.46 -15.07
C PHE A 62 -17.67 0.34 -13.94
N ASN A 63 -17.33 1.61 -14.20
CA ASN A 63 -16.66 2.48 -13.22
C ASN A 63 -17.60 3.05 -12.15
N GLU A 64 -18.92 3.12 -12.40
CA GLU A 64 -19.87 3.75 -11.50
C GLU A 64 -19.86 3.16 -10.06
N PRO A 65 -19.87 1.83 -9.87
CA PRO A 65 -19.74 1.23 -8.54
C PRO A 65 -18.36 1.46 -7.90
N ILE A 66 -17.31 1.57 -8.71
CA ILE A 66 -15.92 1.73 -8.25
C ILE A 66 -15.67 3.16 -7.74
N ARG A 67 -16.48 4.13 -8.18
CA ARG A 67 -16.34 5.55 -7.84
C ARG A 67 -16.32 5.84 -6.34
N ILE A 68 -17.00 5.02 -5.54
CA ILE A 68 -16.98 5.16 -4.07
C ILE A 68 -15.58 4.99 -3.46
N PHE A 69 -14.69 4.27 -4.17
CA PHE A 69 -13.32 4.01 -3.73
C PHE A 69 -12.33 5.09 -4.15
N TYR A 70 -12.71 6.06 -4.99
CA TYR A 70 -11.80 7.08 -5.51
C TYR A 70 -11.11 7.87 -4.40
N ASN A 71 -11.87 8.28 -3.38
CA ASN A 71 -11.32 8.95 -2.19
C ASN A 71 -10.27 8.11 -1.46
N HIS A 72 -10.33 6.78 -1.52
CA HIS A 72 -9.33 5.89 -0.92
C HIS A 72 -8.11 5.73 -1.83
N CYS A 73 -8.32 5.70 -3.14
CA CYS A 73 -7.25 5.64 -4.15
C CYS A 73 -6.46 6.96 -4.29
N GLU A 74 -7.02 8.10 -3.90
CA GLU A 74 -6.35 9.40 -3.98
C GLU A 74 -5.63 9.80 -2.69
N ARG A 75 -6.05 9.25 -1.54
CA ARG A 75 -5.48 9.63 -0.25
C ARG A 75 -4.06 9.07 -0.10
N SER A 76 -3.08 9.96 -0.17
CA SER A 76 -1.75 9.71 0.40
C SER A 76 -1.68 10.37 1.77
N ILE A 77 -1.64 9.56 2.84
CA ILE A 77 -1.32 10.08 4.17
C ILE A 77 0.19 9.93 4.35
N GLN A 78 0.90 11.04 4.39
CA GLN A 78 2.30 11.07 4.77
C GLN A 78 2.41 11.44 6.25
N PHE A 79 3.16 10.63 6.99
CA PHE A 79 3.51 10.90 8.38
C PHE A 79 4.97 11.33 8.44
N ASP A 80 5.27 12.37 9.22
CA ASP A 80 6.65 12.69 9.56
C ASP A 80 7.18 11.62 10.52
N ASP A 81 8.07 10.77 10.03
CA ASP A 81 8.64 9.64 10.75
C ASP A 81 10.07 9.91 11.27
N SER A 82 10.50 11.18 11.32
CA SER A 82 11.85 11.58 11.72
C SER A 82 12.26 11.01 13.08
N ASN A 83 11.36 11.06 14.07
CA ASN A 83 11.62 10.48 15.39
C ASN A 83 11.80 8.96 15.33
N THR A 84 11.01 8.26 14.50
CA THR A 84 11.11 6.81 14.32
C THR A 84 12.42 6.44 13.63
N LYS A 85 12.85 7.19 12.62
CA LYS A 85 14.13 6.97 11.95
C LYS A 85 15.30 7.12 12.93
N GLN A 86 15.25 8.14 13.79
CA GLN A 86 16.27 8.31 14.82
C GLN A 86 16.25 7.17 15.86
N LEU A 87 15.07 6.74 16.31
CA LEU A 87 14.91 5.62 17.25
C LEU A 87 15.54 4.33 16.71
N LEU A 88 15.26 4.01 15.44
CA LEU A 88 15.81 2.82 14.78
C LEU A 88 17.32 2.92 14.63
N LYS A 89 17.84 4.09 14.28
CA LYS A 89 19.28 4.35 14.21
C LYS A 89 19.98 4.17 15.56
N ASP A 90 19.39 4.69 16.63
CA ASP A 90 19.92 4.55 18.00
C ASP A 90 19.96 3.07 18.43
N ALA A 91 18.97 2.29 17.98
CA ALA A 91 18.88 0.84 18.20
C ALA A 91 19.71 -0.01 17.21
N GLN A 92 20.44 0.60 16.27
CA GLN A 92 21.17 -0.07 15.19
C GLN A 92 20.29 -1.01 14.34
N LEU A 93 19.04 -0.59 14.10
CA LEU A 93 18.06 -1.32 13.32
C LEU A 93 17.74 -0.56 12.03
N GLU A 94 17.48 -1.32 10.97
CA GLU A 94 17.06 -0.75 9.69
C GLU A 94 15.53 -0.57 9.64
N PRO A 95 15.04 0.47 8.94
CA PRO A 95 13.63 0.61 8.61
C PRO A 95 13.08 -0.56 7.78
N LEU A 96 11.75 -0.70 7.78
CA LEU A 96 11.09 -1.65 6.89
C LEU A 96 11.14 -1.12 5.45
N GLU A 97 11.83 -1.83 4.58
CA GLU A 97 11.84 -1.57 3.15
C GLU A 97 10.85 -2.48 2.42
N LEU A 98 9.73 -1.91 2.00
CA LEU A 98 8.68 -2.64 1.29
C LEU A 98 8.94 -2.64 -0.22
N THR A 99 9.90 -3.47 -0.66
CA THR A 99 10.29 -3.54 -2.06
C THR A 99 9.16 -4.09 -2.96
N LYS A 100 9.26 -3.82 -4.27
CA LYS A 100 8.32 -4.35 -5.28
C LYS A 100 8.16 -5.87 -5.21
N ASP A 101 9.25 -6.61 -4.96
CA ASP A 101 9.21 -8.07 -4.91
C ASP A 101 8.50 -8.59 -3.64
N ILE A 102 8.65 -7.91 -2.52
CA ILE A 102 7.90 -8.21 -1.28
C ILE A 102 6.42 -7.94 -1.51
N LEU A 103 6.08 -6.78 -2.09
CA LEU A 103 4.71 -6.43 -2.47
C LEU A 103 4.07 -7.46 -3.39
N ARG A 104 4.80 -7.88 -4.45
CA ARG A 104 4.32 -8.91 -5.38
C ARG A 104 4.00 -10.21 -4.64
N LYS A 105 4.87 -10.67 -3.74
CA LYS A 105 4.64 -11.88 -2.93
C LYS A 105 3.39 -11.75 -2.06
N ILE A 106 3.20 -10.61 -1.40
CA ILE A 106 2.02 -10.35 -0.56
C ILE A 106 0.74 -10.43 -1.41
N ILE A 107 0.70 -9.73 -2.55
CA ILE A 107 -0.46 -9.67 -3.43
C ILE A 107 -0.80 -11.06 -3.99
N ILE A 108 0.18 -11.77 -4.55
CA ILE A 108 -0.02 -13.12 -5.10
C ILE A 108 -0.54 -14.08 -4.04
N ASN A 109 0.07 -14.08 -2.84
CA ASN A 109 -0.35 -14.97 -1.77
C ASN A 109 -1.75 -14.63 -1.25
N SER A 110 -2.10 -13.34 -1.16
CA SER A 110 -3.44 -12.91 -0.77
C SER A 110 -4.50 -13.39 -1.75
N LEU A 111 -4.25 -13.27 -3.05
CA LEU A 111 -5.18 -13.72 -4.10
C LEU A 111 -5.36 -15.24 -4.09
N ARG A 112 -4.30 -16.01 -3.84
CA ARG A 112 -4.38 -17.47 -3.68
C ARG A 112 -5.15 -17.89 -2.44
N SER A 113 -5.03 -17.13 -1.35
CA SER A 113 -5.74 -17.41 -0.08
C SER A 113 -7.25 -17.25 -0.23
N THR A 114 -7.69 -16.39 -1.16
CA THR A 114 -9.12 -16.18 -1.46
C THR A 114 -9.72 -17.23 -2.40
N GLU A 115 -8.90 -18.04 -3.09
CA GLU A 115 -9.39 -19.20 -3.87
C GLU A 115 -9.67 -20.44 -3.00
N GLY A 116 -9.52 -20.31 -1.67
CA GLY A 116 -9.71 -21.39 -0.69
C GLY A 116 -11.09 -21.48 -0.04
N ILE A 117 -12.16 -20.91 -0.61
CA ILE A 117 -13.54 -21.20 -0.19
C ILE A 117 -14.17 -22.13 -1.23
N PRO A 118 -14.28 -23.44 -0.96
CA PRO A 118 -15.14 -24.30 -1.76
C PRO A 118 -16.59 -23.93 -1.46
N THR A 119 -17.33 -23.56 -2.50
CA THR A 119 -18.78 -23.74 -2.53
C THR A 119 -19.08 -25.24 -2.55
N SER A 120 -20.02 -25.64 -1.68
CA SER A 120 -20.64 -26.97 -1.47
C SER A 120 -20.06 -27.79 -0.32
#